data_AF-A0A2E0A083-F1
#
_entry.id   AF-A0A2E0A083-F1
#
_cell.length_a   1.000
_cell.length_b   1.000
_cell.length_c   1.000
_cell.angle_alpha   90.00
_cell.angle_beta   90.00
_cell.angle_gamma   90.00
#
_symmetry.space_group_name_H-M   'P 1'
#
loop_
_entity.id
_entity.type
_entity.pdbx_description
1 polymer ?
#
loop_
_entity_poly.entity_id
_entity_poly.type
_entity_poly.pdbx_seq_one_letter_code
_entity_poly.pdbx_strand_id
1 'polypeptide(L)' 'MSSNPFRSPKTGYSPQSVTDRIDRVVRMDKAELEAALNVPGIQKTVVNKIRSRLKAMEKDHADR' A
#
# COMPACT_ATOMS: atom_id res chain seq x y z
N MET A 1 -16.02 -5.68 4.21
CA MET A 1 -15.34 -6.38 3.11
C MET A 1 -13.90 -5.89 3.07
N SER A 2 -12.92 -6.79 3.27
CA SER A 2 -11.50 -6.44 3.19
C SER A 2 -11.15 -6.13 1.73
N SER A 3 -11.06 -4.84 1.39
CA SER A 3 -10.61 -4.42 0.06
C SER A 3 -9.11 -4.60 0.00
N ASN A 4 -8.63 -5.58 -0.78
CA ASN A 4 -7.21 -5.69 -1.10
C ASN A 4 -6.81 -4.55 -2.04
N PRO A 5 -6.03 -3.56 -1.59
CA PRO A 5 -5.69 -2.37 -2.37
C PRO A 5 -4.72 -2.67 -3.51
N PHE A 6 -4.13 -3.87 -3.55
CA PHE A 6 -3.37 -4.35 -4.71
C PHE A 6 -4.27 -4.95 -5.79
N ARG A 7 -5.55 -5.19 -5.53
CA ARG A 7 -6.47 -5.71 -6.54
C ARG A 7 -7.20 -4.55 -7.21
N SER A 8 -7.28 -4.58 -8.53
CA SER A 8 -8.14 -3.67 -9.28
C SER A 8 -9.60 -4.05 -9.02
N PRO A 9 -10.46 -3.12 -8.57
CA PRO A 9 -11.88 -3.42 -8.38
C PRO A 9 -12.62 -3.63 -9.71
N LYS A 10 -12.12 -3.04 -10.81
CA LYS A 10 -12.74 -3.13 -12.14
C LYS A 10 -12.40 -4.41 -12.87
N THR A 11 -11.18 -4.90 -12.71
CA THR A 11 -10.64 -5.99 -13.54
C THR A 11 -10.19 -7.19 -12.73
N GLY A 12 -10.15 -7.08 -11.39
CA GLY A 12 -9.66 -8.14 -10.51
C GLY A 12 -8.15 -8.40 -10.59
N TYR A 13 -7.42 -7.72 -11.48
CA TYR A 13 -5.98 -7.89 -11.64
C TYR A 13 -5.21 -7.34 -10.44
N SER A 14 -4.17 -8.07 -10.07
CA SER A 14 -3.20 -7.69 -9.03
C SER A 14 -1.79 -7.66 -9.61
N PRO A 15 -0.94 -6.70 -9.17
CA PRO A 15 0.44 -6.62 -9.63
C PRO A 15 1.19 -7.90 -9.28
N GLN A 16 1.85 -8.46 -10.30
CA GLN A 16 2.53 -9.74 -10.24
C GLN A 16 3.92 -9.60 -9.60
N SER A 17 4.60 -8.47 -9.84
CA SER A 17 5.95 -8.24 -9.31
C SER A 17 5.96 -7.43 -8.02
N VAL A 18 7.05 -7.57 -7.25
CA VAL A 18 7.35 -6.74 -6.06
C VAL A 18 7.42 -5.26 -6.46
N THR A 19 8.05 -4.96 -7.60
CA THR A 19 8.26 -3.60 -8.10
C THR A 19 6.93 -2.91 -8.40
N ASP A 20 6.01 -3.58 -9.10
CA ASP A 20 4.70 -3.00 -9.41
C ASP A 20 3.87 -2.72 -8.14
N ARG A 21 4.01 -3.59 -7.12
CA ARG A 21 3.38 -3.37 -5.82
C ARG A 21 3.95 -2.15 -5.12
N ILE A 22 5.28 -1.96 -5.17
CA ILE A 22 5.95 -0.78 -4.61
C ILE A 22 5.50 0.49 -5.33
N ASP A 23 5.42 0.49 -6.66
CA ASP A 23 4.97 1.64 -7.45
C ASP A 23 3.52 2.00 -7.13
N ARG A 24 2.67 0.99 -6.88
CA ARG A 24 1.30 1.23 -6.46
C ARG A 24 1.21 1.81 -5.05
N VAL A 25 2.04 1.36 -4.11
CA VAL A 25 2.11 1.89 -2.73
C VAL A 25 2.40 3.40 -2.72
N VAL A 26 3.18 3.92 -3.66
CA VAL A 26 3.47 5.36 -3.76
C VAL A 26 2.20 6.19 -4.04
N ARG A 27 1.22 5.59 -4.73
CA ARG A 27 -0.03 6.25 -5.15
C ARG A 27 -1.20 6.02 -4.19
N MET A 28 -1.03 5.17 -3.18
CA MET A 28 -2.08 4.84 -2.22
C MET A 28 -2.28 5.95 -1.19
N ASP A 29 -3.53 6.13 -0.77
CA ASP A 29 -3.88 6.98 0.37
C ASP A 29 -3.65 6.27 1.71
N LYS A 30 -3.83 6.97 2.83
CA LYS A 30 -3.60 6.42 4.17
C LYS A 30 -4.48 5.19 4.45
N ALA A 31 -5.76 5.22 4.09
CA ALA A 31 -6.68 4.11 4.35
C ALA A 31 -6.32 2.88 3.51
N GLU A 32 -5.92 3.09 2.26
CA GLU A 32 -5.40 2.04 1.39
C GLU A 32 -4.10 1.42 1.92
N LEU A 33 -3.19 2.23 2.45
CA LEU A 33 -1.95 1.76 3.06
C LEU A 33 -2.20 0.93 4.33
N GLU A 34 -3.15 1.33 5.16
CA GLU A 34 -3.57 0.57 6.35
C GLU A 34 -4.25 -0.76 5.96
N ALA A 35 -5.12 -0.74 4.94
CA ALA A 35 -5.71 -1.95 4.39
C ALA A 35 -4.64 -2.88 3.78
N ALA A 36 -3.61 -2.32 3.14
CA ALA A 36 -2.51 -3.07 2.54
C ALA A 36 -1.74 -3.88 3.58
N LEU A 37 -1.53 -3.36 4.79
CA LEU A 37 -0.86 -4.09 5.88
C LEU A 37 -1.62 -5.33 6.34
N ASN A 38 -2.93 -5.37 6.13
CA ASN A 38 -3.79 -6.49 6.52
C ASN A 38 -3.90 -7.58 5.44
N VAL A 39 -3.25 -7.42 4.27
CA VAL A 39 -3.27 -8.44 3.21
C VAL A 39 -2.31 -9.59 3.56
N PRO A 40 -2.80 -10.83 3.69
CA PRO A 40 -1.96 -11.98 3.99
C PRO A 40 -0.95 -12.26 2.88
N GLY A 41 0.25 -12.72 3.24
CA GLY A 41 1.27 -13.15 2.27
C GLY A 41 1.95 -12.01 1.50
N ILE A 42 1.82 -10.76 1.95
CA ILE A 42 2.59 -9.66 1.38
C ILE A 42 4.10 -9.83 1.67
N GLN A 43 4.90 -9.49 0.66
CA GLN A 43 6.35 -9.54 0.75
C GLN A 43 6.88 -8.46 1.70
N LYS A 44 7.87 -8.81 2.52
CA LYS A 44 8.48 -7.92 3.53
C LYS A 44 8.95 -6.58 2.97
N THR A 45 9.50 -6.57 1.75
CA THR A 45 9.94 -5.34 1.07
C THR A 45 8.77 -4.38 0.82
N VAL A 46 7.60 -4.90 0.44
CA VAL A 46 6.39 -4.10 0.23
C VAL A 46 5.86 -3.57 1.56
N VAL A 47 5.85 -4.39 2.63
CA VAL A 47 5.49 -3.94 3.99
C VAL A 47 6.35 -2.75 4.44
N ASN A 48 7.66 -2.85 4.25
CA ASN A 48 8.59 -1.80 4.64
C ASN A 48 8.29 -0.49 3.88
N LYS A 49 7.97 -0.59 2.58
CA LYS A 49 7.59 0.58 1.77
C LYS A 49 6.28 1.20 2.26
N ILE A 50 5.27 0.39 2.58
CA ILE A 50 3.98 0.86 3.12
C ILE A 50 4.20 1.64 4.42
N ARG A 51 4.94 1.06 5.37
CA ARG A 51 5.26 1.70 6.66
C ARG A 51 6.05 3.00 6.48
N SER A 52 7.02 3.01 5.57
CA SER A 52 7.79 4.21 5.24
C SER A 52 6.90 5.32 4.68
N ARG A 53 5.92 4.99 3.82
CA ARG A 53 5.00 5.98 3.25
C ARG A 53 4.04 6.53 4.32
N LEU A 54 3.49 5.68 5.17
CA LEU A 54 2.64 6.10 6.30
C LEU A 54 3.36 7.09 7.21
N LYS A 55 4.60 6.76 7.61
CA LYS A 55 5.42 7.66 8.44
C LYS A 55 5.71 9.00 7.75
N ALA A 56 5.92 8.99 6.44
CA ALA A 56 6.11 10.23 5.67
C ALA A 56 4.83 11.10 5.67
N MET A 57 3.65 10.48 5.48
CA MET A 57 2.37 11.19 5.56
C MET A 57 2.12 11.79 6.94
N GLU A 58 2.44 11.06 8.01
CA GLU A 58 2.32 11.56 9.39
C GLU A 58 3.24 12.75 9.65
N LYS A 59 4.46 12.71 9.11
CA LYS A 59 5.40 13.83 9.22
C LYS A 59 4.92 15.05 8.43
N ASP A 60 4.48 14.86 7.18
CA ASP A 60 3.97 15.96 6.34
C ASP A 60 2.73 16.65 6.96
N HIS A 61 1.96 15.92 7.78
CA HIS A 61 0.84 16.45 8.54
C HIS A 61 1.24 17.14 9.85
N ALA A 62 2.39 16.78 10.45
CA ALA A 62 2.88 17.39 11.67
C ALA A 62 3.66 18.70 11.42
N ASP A 63 4.21 18.86 10.22
CA ASP A 63 4.96 20.05 9.78
C ASP A 63 4.05 21.15 9.16
N ARG A 64 2.72 21.02 9.24
CA ARG A 64 1.72 22.02 8.81
C ARG A 64 0.94 22.57 9.99
#